data_AF-A0A7S1YV89-F1
#
_entry.id   AF-A0A7S1YV89-F1
#
_cell.length_a   1.000
_cell.length_b   1.000
_cell.length_c   1.000
_cell.angle_alpha   90.00
_cell.angle_beta   90.00
_cell.angle_gamma   90.00
#
_symmetry.space_group_name_H-M   'P 1'
#
loop_
_entity.id
_entity.type
_entity.pdbx_description
1 polymer ?
#
loop_
_entity_poly.entity_id
_entity_poly.type
_entity_poly.pdbx_seq_one_letter_code
_entity_poly.pdbx_strand_id
1 'polypeptide(L)'
;IKWPMAISKQTSLRKLITLYPQHKHTKLIVGLRHPVRWFESFYNFRLLKFSMPSPESLIGGNKVAARGVRTELAQFEHYLMQLLFTTQTNNDEEWFPLENPVFLYTQEQFQEDNVTRLETFVHDLTTFMELSEPIQTFMIPHYNQHSNDTQYTQPKLNICEEEHSKLRNVLVSNGNRTANWILKHLPTAKGVTLGGKEQFLRIVDTFRYDPCVPQYES
;
A
#
# COMPACT_ATOMS: atom_id res chain seq x y z
N ILE A 1 0.18 10.19 5.65
CA ILE A 1 -0.04 8.88 4.99
C ILE A 1 0.67 8.91 3.63
N LYS A 2 1.66 8.05 3.42
CA LYS A 2 2.38 7.98 2.14
C LYS A 2 2.17 6.61 1.50
N TRP A 3 1.97 6.61 0.19
CA TRP A 3 1.98 5.41 -0.64
C TRP A 3 3.39 4.79 -0.63
N PRO A 4 3.57 3.44 -0.58
CA PRO A 4 4.90 2.82 -0.48
C PRO A 4 5.93 3.31 -1.51
N MET A 5 5.54 3.62 -2.74
CA MET A 5 6.50 4.17 -3.73
C MET A 5 7.09 5.55 -3.32
N ALA A 6 6.40 6.35 -2.50
CA ALA A 6 6.98 7.60 -2.02
C ALA A 6 8.19 7.37 -1.10
N ILE A 7 8.32 6.14 -0.56
CA ILE A 7 9.47 5.66 0.22
C ILE A 7 10.63 5.32 -0.73
N SER A 8 10.31 4.76 -1.91
CA SER A 8 11.28 4.30 -2.90
C SER A 8 12.19 5.39 -3.48
N LYS A 9 11.76 6.66 -3.45
CA LYS A 9 12.61 7.76 -3.87
C LYS A 9 13.63 8.02 -2.77
N GLN A 10 14.82 7.43 -2.90
CA GLN A 10 15.96 7.70 -2.00
C GLN A 10 16.13 9.20 -1.74
N THR A 11 15.84 10.07 -2.71
CA THR A 11 15.91 11.54 -2.54
C THR A 11 14.96 12.08 -1.47
N SER A 12 13.77 11.51 -1.29
CA SER A 12 12.81 11.96 -0.26
C SER A 12 13.22 11.50 1.13
N LEU A 13 13.69 10.26 1.27
CA LEU A 13 14.21 9.74 2.54
C LEU A 13 15.55 10.40 2.92
N ARG A 14 16.47 10.54 1.96
CA ARG A 14 17.72 11.30 2.15
C ARG A 14 17.42 12.73 2.57
N LYS A 15 16.48 13.43 1.92
CA LYS A 15 16.08 14.78 2.36
C LYS A 15 15.51 14.77 3.78
N LEU A 16 14.71 13.78 4.16
CA LEU A 16 14.22 13.66 5.54
C LEU A 16 15.41 13.53 6.52
N ILE A 17 16.35 12.64 6.23
CA ILE A 17 17.54 12.40 7.06
C ILE A 17 18.44 13.64 7.12
N THR A 18 18.76 14.22 5.97
CA THR A 18 19.73 15.33 5.83
C THR A 18 19.18 16.67 6.33
N LEU A 19 17.89 16.94 6.15
CA LEU A 19 17.30 18.25 6.48
C LEU A 19 16.66 18.30 7.88
N TYR A 20 16.37 17.15 8.50
CA TYR A 20 15.72 17.08 9.80
C TYR A 20 16.56 16.25 10.77
N PRO A 21 17.39 16.87 11.62
CA PRO A 21 18.24 16.17 12.60
C PRO A 21 17.44 15.22 13.52
N GLN A 22 16.22 15.61 13.86
CA GLN A 22 15.25 14.87 14.66
C GLN A 22 14.43 13.84 13.85
N HIS A 23 14.84 13.51 12.62
CA HIS A 23 14.12 12.56 11.77
C HIS A 23 13.89 11.22 12.46
N LYS A 24 14.76 10.76 13.37
CA LYS A 24 14.57 9.52 14.13
C LYS A 24 13.28 9.48 14.95
N HIS A 25 12.78 10.64 15.37
CA HIS A 25 11.50 10.75 16.09
C HIS A 25 10.29 10.91 15.16
N THR A 26 10.51 11.07 13.85
CA THR A 26 9.42 11.17 12.89
C THR A 26 8.72 9.82 12.77
N LYS A 27 7.46 9.76 13.17
CA LYS A 27 6.59 8.59 13.01
C LYS A 27 6.10 8.49 11.57
N LEU A 28 6.26 7.31 10.95
CA LEU A 28 5.81 7.04 9.59
C LEU A 28 4.53 6.21 9.61
N ILE A 29 3.46 6.72 9.00
CA ILE A 29 2.21 5.97 8.81
C ILE A 29 2.09 5.58 7.33
N VAL A 30 2.13 4.27 7.06
CA VAL A 30 2.17 3.69 5.72
C VAL A 30 0.94 2.80 5.50
N GLY A 31 0.15 3.15 4.49
CA GLY A 31 -1.03 2.39 4.09
C GLY A 31 -0.73 1.47 2.92
N LEU A 32 -1.21 0.23 3.02
CA LEU A 32 -1.18 -0.78 1.97
C LEU A 32 -2.59 -1.00 1.42
N ARG A 33 -2.67 -1.58 0.23
CA ARG A 33 -3.93 -1.98 -0.41
C ARG A 33 -3.64 -3.15 -1.32
N HIS A 34 -4.59 -4.05 -1.55
CA HIS A 34 -4.43 -5.16 -2.47
C HIS A 34 -3.88 -4.70 -3.84
N PRO A 35 -2.77 -5.28 -4.37
CA PRO A 35 -2.12 -4.85 -5.61
C PRO A 35 -3.05 -4.63 -6.81
N VAL A 36 -3.98 -5.56 -7.06
CA VAL A 36 -5.00 -5.44 -8.11
C VAL A 36 -5.90 -4.22 -7.91
N ARG A 37 -6.48 -4.05 -6.71
CA ARG A 37 -7.36 -2.92 -6.37
C ARG A 37 -6.61 -1.59 -6.31
N TRP A 38 -5.35 -1.62 -5.88
CA TRP A 38 -4.46 -0.47 -5.91
C TRP A 38 -4.24 0.00 -7.35
N PHE A 39 -3.90 -0.91 -8.27
CA PHE A 39 -3.63 -0.57 -9.66
C PHE A 39 -4.88 0.03 -10.32
N GLU A 40 -6.03 -0.63 -10.19
CA GLU A 40 -7.32 -0.15 -10.69
C GLU A 40 -7.65 1.26 -10.19
N SER A 41 -7.56 1.47 -8.88
CA SER A 41 -7.83 2.76 -8.26
C SER A 41 -6.87 3.84 -8.74
N PHE A 42 -5.58 3.52 -8.89
CA PHE A 42 -4.59 4.51 -9.29
C PHE A 42 -4.68 4.85 -10.78
N TYR A 43 -4.94 3.86 -11.64
CA TYR A 43 -5.21 4.05 -13.05
C TYR A 43 -6.43 4.97 -13.24
N ASN A 44 -7.56 4.64 -12.59
CA ASN A 44 -8.79 5.44 -12.65
C ASN A 44 -8.60 6.86 -12.11
N PHE A 45 -7.79 7.06 -11.07
CA PHE A 45 -7.45 8.39 -10.60
C PHE A 45 -6.68 9.21 -11.66
N ARG A 46 -5.80 8.58 -12.45
CA ARG A 46 -5.08 9.27 -13.53
C ARG A 46 -5.98 9.66 -14.71
N LEU A 47 -7.00 8.87 -15.01
CA LEU A 47 -7.97 9.14 -16.08
C LEU A 47 -8.71 10.49 -15.92
N LEU A 48 -8.81 11.01 -14.69
CA LEU A 48 -9.41 12.32 -14.41
C LEU A 48 -8.62 13.48 -15.02
N LYS A 49 -7.31 13.31 -15.26
CA LYS A 49 -6.42 14.40 -15.68
C LYS A 49 -5.64 14.08 -16.95
N PHE A 50 -5.55 12.81 -17.33
CA PHE A 50 -4.68 12.36 -18.40
C PHE A 50 -5.37 11.27 -19.22
N SER A 51 -5.14 11.30 -20.53
CA SER A 51 -5.35 10.12 -21.37
C SER A 51 -4.30 9.07 -21.02
N MET A 52 -4.74 7.86 -20.71
CA MET A 52 -3.90 6.75 -20.29
C MET A 52 -3.76 5.73 -21.44
N PRO A 53 -2.59 5.07 -21.58
CA PRO A 53 -2.44 3.96 -22.51
C PRO A 53 -3.20 2.73 -21.98
N SER A 54 -3.41 1.70 -22.82
CA SER A 54 -4.15 0.51 -22.37
C SER A 54 -3.51 -0.11 -21.12
N PRO A 55 -4.30 -0.63 -20.17
CA PRO A 55 -3.80 -1.23 -18.94
C PRO A 55 -2.77 -2.36 -19.16
N GLU A 56 -2.95 -3.18 -20.19
CA GLU A 56 -2.05 -4.29 -20.56
C GLU A 56 -0.67 -3.78 -20.95
N SER A 57 -0.63 -2.60 -21.58
CA SER A 57 0.62 -1.96 -21.94
C SER A 57 1.41 -1.52 -20.70
N LEU A 58 0.81 -1.47 -19.50
CA LEU A 58 1.47 -1.06 -18.26
C LEU A 58 2.07 -2.24 -17.48
N ILE A 59 2.05 -3.44 -18.07
CA ILE A 59 2.80 -4.61 -17.59
C ILE A 59 4.28 -4.41 -17.96
N GLY A 60 5.18 -4.46 -16.98
CA GLY A 60 6.63 -4.37 -17.21
C GLY A 60 7.23 -2.95 -17.09
N GLY A 61 8.58 -2.91 -17.04
CA GLY A 61 9.37 -1.70 -16.82
C GLY A 61 9.56 -0.77 -18.04
N ASN A 62 9.71 0.53 -17.72
CA ASN A 62 10.02 1.71 -18.56
C ASN A 62 8.99 2.16 -19.61
N LYS A 63 7.90 2.79 -19.14
CA LYS A 63 7.01 3.60 -19.99
C LYS A 63 6.79 4.99 -19.39
N VAL A 64 7.49 5.99 -19.91
CA VAL A 64 7.33 7.41 -19.53
C VAL A 64 5.86 7.87 -19.71
N ALA A 65 5.17 7.32 -20.72
CA ALA A 65 3.76 7.58 -21.00
C ALA A 65 2.80 7.15 -19.88
N ALA A 66 3.23 6.28 -18.97
CA ALA A 66 2.35 5.67 -17.97
C ALA A 66 2.04 6.57 -16.75
N ARG A 67 2.60 7.79 -16.68
CA ARG A 67 2.39 8.74 -15.57
C ARG A 67 2.58 8.12 -14.18
N GLY A 68 3.49 7.14 -14.10
CA GLY A 68 3.80 6.40 -12.88
C GLY A 68 2.79 5.32 -12.51
N VAL A 69 1.92 4.85 -13.40
CA VAL A 69 1.08 3.66 -13.20
C VAL A 69 1.75 2.48 -13.92
N ARG A 70 2.24 1.48 -13.20
CA ARG A 70 2.85 0.27 -13.78
C ARG A 70 2.83 -0.87 -12.76
N THR A 71 2.89 -2.10 -13.23
CA THR A 71 2.78 -3.29 -12.37
C THR A 71 3.87 -3.39 -11.31
N GLU A 72 5.10 -2.94 -11.60
CA GLU A 72 6.24 -3.04 -10.67
C GLU A 72 6.03 -2.21 -9.41
N LEU A 73 5.23 -1.16 -9.48
CA LEU A 73 4.94 -0.30 -8.33
C LEU A 73 4.00 -0.96 -7.33
N ALA A 74 3.42 -2.10 -7.68
CA ALA A 74 2.62 -2.94 -6.79
C ALA A 74 3.47 -3.97 -6.02
N GLN A 75 4.80 -4.01 -6.22
CA GLN A 75 5.73 -4.85 -5.47
C GLN A 75 6.07 -4.16 -4.14
N PHE A 76 5.12 -4.13 -3.21
CA PHE A 76 5.25 -3.32 -2.00
C PHE A 76 6.39 -3.80 -1.08
N GLU A 77 6.76 -5.08 -1.15
CA GLU A 77 7.91 -5.64 -0.42
C GLU A 77 9.18 -4.85 -0.70
N HIS A 78 9.48 -4.48 -1.95
CA HIS A 78 10.69 -3.73 -2.29
C HIS A 78 10.77 -2.36 -1.60
N TYR A 79 9.63 -1.76 -1.28
CA TYR A 79 9.55 -0.47 -0.60
C TYR A 79 9.56 -0.62 0.92
N LEU A 80 8.93 -1.67 1.43
CA LEU A 80 8.89 -1.96 2.86
C LEU A 80 10.23 -2.48 3.37
N MET A 81 10.99 -3.22 2.56
CA MET A 81 12.35 -3.65 2.87
C MET A 81 13.24 -2.47 3.31
N GLN A 82 13.07 -1.30 2.68
CA GLN A 82 13.81 -0.07 2.99
C GLN A 82 13.53 0.45 4.41
N LEU A 83 12.36 0.13 4.95
CA LEU A 83 11.96 0.52 6.31
C LEU A 83 12.48 -0.44 7.38
N LEU A 84 12.72 -1.71 7.03
CA LEU A 84 13.02 -2.76 8.01
C LEU A 84 14.50 -3.12 8.11
N PHE A 85 15.27 -2.92 7.04
CA PHE A 85 16.64 -3.41 7.02
C PHE A 85 17.62 -2.44 7.66
N THR A 86 18.34 -2.94 8.67
CA THR A 86 19.65 -2.45 9.09
C THR A 86 20.68 -2.89 8.05
N THR A 87 21.24 -1.95 7.27
CA THR A 87 22.41 -2.12 6.37
C THR A 87 22.64 -3.56 5.88
N GLN A 88 21.80 -4.07 4.98
CA GLN A 88 22.12 -5.33 4.30
C GLN A 88 22.90 -5.01 3.02
N THR A 89 24.18 -5.36 3.05
CA THR A 89 25.14 -5.19 1.96
C THR A 89 24.98 -6.31 0.93
N ASN A 90 23.89 -6.30 0.15
CA ASN A 90 23.80 -7.15 -1.04
C ASN A 90 23.77 -6.24 -2.26
N ASN A 91 24.98 -5.98 -2.75
CA ASN A 91 25.41 -5.51 -4.07
C ASN A 91 24.52 -4.45 -4.77
N ASP A 92 25.12 -3.27 -4.93
CA ASP A 92 24.82 -2.15 -5.85
C ASP A 92 23.74 -1.12 -5.47
N GLU A 93 22.85 -1.38 -4.50
CA GLU A 93 21.95 -0.35 -3.97
C GLU A 93 22.24 -0.03 -2.49
N GLU A 94 22.77 1.17 -2.24
CA GLU A 94 23.03 1.69 -0.90
C GLU A 94 21.69 2.03 -0.21
N TRP A 95 21.20 1.11 0.61
CA TRP A 95 20.02 1.32 1.45
C TRP A 95 20.40 2.02 2.75
N PHE A 96 19.72 3.13 3.04
CA PHE A 96 19.87 3.82 4.33
C PHE A 96 18.84 3.23 5.30
N PRO A 97 19.26 2.56 6.38
CA PRO A 97 18.32 2.09 7.39
C PRO A 97 17.59 3.28 7.99
N LEU A 98 16.26 3.23 7.99
CA LEU A 98 15.45 4.20 8.72
C LEU A 98 15.19 3.66 10.12
N GLU A 99 15.63 4.38 11.14
CA GLU A 99 15.31 4.09 12.54
C GLU A 99 13.93 4.65 12.96
N ASN A 100 13.16 5.16 12.00
CA ASN A 100 11.86 5.74 12.22
C ASN A 100 10.85 4.70 12.71
N PRO A 101 10.05 4.98 13.76
CA PRO A 101 8.89 4.17 14.08
C PRO A 101 7.92 4.13 12.89
N VAL A 102 7.46 2.94 12.53
CA VAL A 102 6.52 2.73 11.42
C VAL A 102 5.23 2.14 11.92
N PHE A 103 4.11 2.72 11.51
CA PHE A 103 2.77 2.16 11.64
C PHE A 103 2.28 1.71 10.27
N LEU A 104 1.97 0.42 10.15
CA LEU A 104 1.44 -0.18 8.93
C LEU A 104 -0.03 -0.52 9.10
N TYR A 105 -0.79 -0.29 8.05
CA TYR A 105 -2.19 -0.67 7.96
C TYR A 105 -2.57 -1.04 6.52
N THR A 106 -3.69 -1.72 6.36
CA THR A 106 -4.32 -1.98 5.05
C THR A 106 -5.58 -1.13 4.93
N GLN A 107 -5.81 -0.55 3.76
CA GLN A 107 -6.95 0.32 3.51
C GLN A 107 -8.29 -0.41 3.69
N GLU A 108 -8.29 -1.72 3.45
CA GLU A 108 -9.42 -2.62 3.63
C GLU A 108 -9.92 -2.67 5.10
N GLN A 109 -9.09 -2.32 6.08
CA GLN A 109 -9.52 -2.22 7.49
C GLN A 109 -10.57 -1.13 7.73
N PHE A 110 -10.68 -0.14 6.84
CA PHE A 110 -11.69 0.91 6.93
C PHE A 110 -13.04 0.52 6.33
N GLN A 111 -13.12 -0.64 5.68
CA GLN A 111 -14.34 -1.16 5.06
C GLN A 111 -14.98 -2.28 5.90
N GLU A 112 -14.48 -2.50 7.12
CA GLU A 112 -14.93 -3.60 7.96
C GLU A 112 -16.14 -3.23 8.82
N ASP A 113 -17.18 -4.06 8.77
CA ASP A 113 -18.40 -3.88 9.57
C ASP A 113 -18.21 -4.27 11.05
N ASN A 114 -17.12 -4.98 11.37
CA ASN A 114 -16.81 -5.40 12.74
C ASN A 114 -16.21 -4.24 13.54
N VAL A 115 -17.06 -3.59 14.34
CA VAL A 115 -16.69 -2.44 15.19
C VAL A 115 -15.51 -2.75 16.12
N THR A 116 -15.44 -3.94 16.71
CA THR A 116 -14.35 -4.33 17.64
C THR A 116 -12.98 -4.35 16.96
N ARG A 117 -12.91 -4.79 15.69
CA ARG A 117 -11.66 -4.77 14.91
C ARG A 117 -11.25 -3.33 14.57
N LEU A 118 -12.21 -2.48 14.24
CA LEU A 118 -11.95 -1.06 14.00
C LEU A 118 -11.47 -0.36 15.28
N GLU A 119 -12.07 -0.65 16.43
CA GLU A 119 -11.64 -0.12 17.74
C GLU A 119 -10.21 -0.53 18.08
N THR A 120 -9.84 -1.79 17.80
CA THR A 120 -8.46 -2.27 17.98
C THR A 120 -7.49 -1.49 17.11
N PHE A 121 -7.81 -1.31 15.82
CA PHE A 121 -7.00 -0.50 14.92
C PHE A 121 -6.84 0.95 15.41
N VAL A 122 -7.94 1.58 15.84
CA VAL A 122 -7.95 2.96 16.35
C VAL A 122 -7.12 3.09 17.62
N HIS A 123 -7.22 2.11 18.52
CA HIS A 123 -6.41 2.06 19.74
C HIS A 123 -4.92 1.97 19.41
N ASP A 124 -4.53 1.08 18.50
CA ASP A 124 -3.14 0.94 18.07
C ASP A 124 -2.60 2.23 17.43
N LEU A 125 -3.41 2.90 16.60
CA LEU A 125 -3.02 4.16 15.96
C LEU A 125 -2.87 5.29 16.98
N THR A 126 -3.82 5.40 17.92
CA THR A 126 -3.77 6.40 19.01
C THR A 126 -2.53 6.21 19.87
N THR A 127 -2.26 4.96 20.26
CA THR A 127 -1.08 4.57 21.04
C THR A 127 0.20 4.88 20.29
N PHE A 128 0.28 4.47 19.00
CA PHE A 128 1.44 4.75 18.16
C PHE A 128 1.69 6.25 18.03
N MET A 129 0.64 7.06 17.90
CA MET A 129 0.75 8.51 17.78
C MET A 129 1.00 9.23 19.10
N GLU A 130 0.92 8.54 20.24
CA GLU A 130 1.00 9.13 21.60
C GLU A 130 -0.02 10.25 21.81
N LEU A 131 -1.25 10.07 21.31
CA LEU A 131 -2.31 11.04 21.50
C LEU A 131 -2.88 10.94 22.92
N SER A 132 -3.12 12.08 23.55
CA SER A 132 -3.75 12.16 24.88
C SER A 132 -5.23 11.77 24.86
N GLU A 133 -5.89 11.95 23.71
CA GLU A 133 -7.28 11.62 23.49
C GLU A 133 -7.42 10.59 22.35
N PRO A 134 -8.33 9.60 22.47
CA PRO A 134 -8.53 8.61 21.44
C PRO A 134 -9.10 9.23 20.16
N ILE A 135 -8.63 8.75 19.01
CA ILE A 135 -9.24 9.10 17.71
C ILE A 135 -10.67 8.57 17.71
N GLN A 136 -11.63 9.42 17.37
CA GLN A 136 -13.04 8.99 17.32
C GLN A 136 -13.31 8.24 16.01
N THR A 137 -13.96 7.07 16.10
CA THR A 137 -14.13 6.12 14.99
C THR A 137 -14.87 6.72 13.79
N PHE A 138 -15.87 7.59 14.01
CA PHE A 138 -16.63 8.25 12.93
C PHE A 138 -15.81 9.28 12.13
N MET A 139 -14.62 9.65 12.59
CA MET A 139 -13.71 10.54 11.86
C MET A 139 -12.93 9.80 10.78
N ILE A 140 -12.96 8.46 10.77
CA ILE A 140 -12.33 7.68 9.72
C ILE A 140 -13.27 7.75 8.52
N PRO A 141 -12.87 8.39 7.41
CA PRO A 141 -13.71 8.46 6.23
C PRO A 141 -13.97 7.03 5.75
N HIS A 142 -15.22 6.58 5.86
CA HIS A 142 -15.70 5.46 5.06
C HIS A 142 -15.40 5.79 3.61
N TYR A 143 -14.99 4.79 2.85
CA TYR A 143 -14.56 4.97 1.46
C TYR A 143 -15.68 5.66 0.67
N ASN A 144 -15.56 6.99 0.53
CA ASN A 144 -16.68 7.81 0.10
C ASN A 144 -17.05 7.40 -1.32
N GLN A 145 -18.36 7.22 -1.49
CA GLN A 145 -19.05 7.23 -2.77
C GLN A 145 -18.44 8.34 -3.62
N HIS A 146 -17.64 7.97 -4.62
CA HIS A 146 -17.28 8.96 -5.62
C HIS A 146 -18.58 9.48 -6.18
N SER A 147 -18.79 10.80 -6.05
CA SER A 147 -19.82 11.54 -6.76
C SER A 147 -19.89 11.03 -8.20
N ASN A 148 -21.09 10.97 -8.77
CA ASN A 148 -21.37 10.62 -10.16
C ASN A 148 -20.76 11.67 -11.12
N ASP A 149 -19.45 11.91 -11.01
CA ASP A 149 -18.77 13.00 -11.66
C ASP A 149 -18.30 12.54 -13.04
N THR A 150 -18.94 13.12 -14.03
CA THR A 150 -18.95 12.76 -15.45
C THR A 150 -17.68 13.19 -16.20
N GLN A 151 -16.52 13.32 -15.53
CA GLN A 151 -15.30 13.89 -16.13
C GLN A 151 -14.12 12.92 -16.24
N TYR A 152 -14.36 11.70 -16.72
CA TYR A 152 -13.25 10.83 -17.14
C TYR A 152 -12.96 11.04 -18.63
N THR A 153 -11.67 11.14 -18.97
CA THR A 153 -11.24 11.29 -20.37
C THR A 153 -11.42 10.01 -21.20
N GLN A 154 -11.56 8.85 -20.53
CA GLN A 154 -11.78 7.52 -21.09
C GLN A 154 -12.69 6.72 -20.13
N PRO A 155 -13.30 5.59 -20.57
CA PRO A 155 -14.01 4.70 -19.67
C PRO A 155 -13.15 4.27 -18.48
N LYS A 156 -13.77 4.15 -17.31
CA LYS A 156 -13.09 3.63 -16.12
C LYS A 156 -12.62 2.21 -16.39
N LEU A 157 -11.41 1.90 -15.94
CA LEU A 157 -10.93 0.54 -15.84
C LEU A 157 -11.77 -0.21 -14.82
N ASN A 158 -12.41 -1.27 -15.26
CA ASN A 158 -12.94 -2.34 -14.42
C ASN A 158 -11.98 -3.52 -14.53
N ILE A 159 -11.04 -3.62 -13.59
CA ILE A 159 -9.92 -4.57 -13.73
C ILE A 159 -10.37 -6.04 -13.72
N CYS A 160 -11.60 -6.32 -13.32
CA CYS A 160 -12.17 -7.66 -13.25
C CYS A 160 -12.69 -8.19 -14.60
N GLU A 161 -12.71 -7.38 -15.66
CA GLU A 161 -13.07 -7.83 -17.01
C GLU A 161 -12.07 -8.84 -17.56
N GLU A 162 -12.54 -9.81 -18.35
CA GLU A 162 -11.75 -10.96 -18.80
C GLU A 162 -10.49 -10.55 -19.60
N GLU A 163 -10.59 -9.48 -20.39
CA GLU A 163 -9.48 -8.93 -21.17
C GLU A 163 -8.27 -8.52 -20.32
N HIS A 164 -8.49 -8.16 -19.05
CA HIS A 164 -7.43 -7.76 -18.12
C HIS A 164 -6.84 -8.93 -17.33
N SER A 165 -7.20 -10.18 -17.62
CA SER A 165 -6.71 -11.38 -16.91
C SER A 165 -5.18 -11.46 -16.88
N LYS A 166 -4.50 -11.14 -17.98
CA LYS A 166 -3.03 -11.10 -18.05
C LYS A 166 -2.42 -10.07 -17.08
N LEU A 167 -3.02 -8.88 -17.00
CA LEU A 167 -2.60 -7.83 -16.07
C LEU A 167 -2.84 -8.27 -14.62
N ARG A 168 -4.01 -8.84 -14.32
CA ARG A 168 -4.34 -9.36 -12.99
C ARG A 168 -3.36 -10.44 -12.55
N ASN A 169 -3.03 -11.39 -13.42
CA ASN A 169 -2.07 -12.46 -13.11
C ASN A 169 -0.71 -11.91 -12.65
N VAL A 170 -0.21 -10.84 -13.28
CA VAL A 170 1.04 -10.19 -12.87
C VAL A 170 0.88 -9.49 -11.52
N LEU A 171 -0.22 -8.76 -11.32
CA LEU A 171 -0.50 -8.06 -10.06
C LEU A 171 -0.72 -9.01 -8.87
N VAL A 172 -1.40 -10.14 -9.09
CA VAL A 172 -1.59 -11.20 -8.09
C VAL A 172 -0.25 -11.89 -7.79
N SER A 173 0.58 -12.14 -8.81
CA SER A 173 1.95 -12.65 -8.59
C SER A 173 2.78 -11.70 -7.72
N ASN A 174 2.68 -10.38 -7.97
CA ASN A 174 3.31 -9.37 -7.10
C ASN A 174 2.72 -9.41 -5.68
N GLY A 175 1.40 -9.50 -5.55
CA GLY A 175 0.71 -9.59 -4.26
C GLY A 175 1.08 -10.82 -3.44
N ASN A 176 1.26 -11.98 -4.08
CA ASN A 176 1.75 -13.18 -3.43
C ASN A 176 3.17 -12.98 -2.88
N ARG A 177 4.08 -12.36 -3.64
CA ARG A 177 5.43 -12.02 -3.14
C ARG A 177 5.39 -11.04 -1.98
N THR A 178 4.60 -9.98 -2.09
CA THR A 178 4.37 -9.01 -1.02
C THR A 178 3.84 -9.72 0.24
N ALA A 179 2.79 -10.54 0.12
CA ALA A 179 2.17 -11.24 1.24
C ALA A 179 3.17 -12.15 1.96
N ASN A 180 3.88 -13.00 1.21
CA ASN A 180 4.89 -13.89 1.77
C ASN A 180 5.96 -13.13 2.56
N TRP A 181 6.45 -12.02 2.00
CA TRP A 181 7.47 -11.22 2.67
C TRP A 181 6.92 -10.56 3.94
N ILE A 182 5.74 -9.92 3.87
CA ILE A 182 5.10 -9.27 5.02
C ILE A 182 4.86 -10.28 6.15
N LEU A 183 4.17 -11.38 5.85
CA LEU A 183 3.79 -12.40 6.84
C LEU A 183 5.02 -13.03 7.50
N LYS A 184 6.13 -13.15 6.78
CA LYS A 184 7.39 -13.69 7.31
C LYS A 184 8.17 -12.69 8.16
N HIS A 185 8.25 -11.43 7.76
CA HIS A 185 9.22 -10.49 8.32
C HIS A 185 8.63 -9.45 9.28
N LEU A 186 7.43 -8.95 9.01
CA LEU A 186 6.86 -7.83 9.77
C LEU A 186 6.38 -8.19 11.19
N PRO A 187 5.82 -9.38 11.48
CA PRO A 187 5.33 -9.71 12.82
C PRO A 187 6.38 -9.64 13.94
N THR A 188 7.66 -9.77 13.58
CA THR A 188 8.82 -9.75 14.50
C THR A 188 9.74 -8.55 14.26
N ALA A 189 9.39 -7.63 13.37
CA ALA A 189 10.23 -6.48 13.05
C ALA A 189 10.22 -5.46 14.21
N LYS A 190 11.42 -5.02 14.63
CA LYS A 190 11.55 -3.96 15.63
C LYS A 190 11.17 -2.61 15.02
N GLY A 191 10.54 -1.75 15.83
CA GLY A 191 10.16 -0.40 15.39
C GLY A 191 8.93 -0.35 14.47
N VAL A 192 8.25 -1.50 14.26
CA VAL A 192 7.03 -1.57 13.45
C VAL A 192 5.83 -1.92 14.31
N THR A 193 4.77 -1.15 14.16
CA THR A 193 3.44 -1.43 14.70
C THR A 193 2.51 -1.80 13.55
N LEU A 194 1.82 -2.95 13.66
CA LEU A 194 0.80 -3.37 12.71
C LEU A 194 -0.57 -3.04 13.33
N GLY A 195 -1.28 -2.05 12.77
CA GLY A 195 -2.59 -1.66 13.30
C GLY A 195 -3.60 -2.80 13.17
N GLY A 196 -4.21 -3.23 14.27
CA GLY A 196 -5.08 -4.40 14.30
C GLY A 196 -4.37 -5.66 13.80
N LYS A 197 -3.20 -5.98 14.36
CA LYS A 197 -2.24 -6.99 13.85
C LYS A 197 -2.87 -8.23 13.23
N GLU A 198 -3.77 -8.91 13.93
CA GLU A 198 -4.41 -10.13 13.43
C GLU A 198 -5.20 -9.87 12.13
N GLN A 199 -6.02 -8.83 12.13
CA GLN A 199 -6.81 -8.43 10.96
C GLN A 199 -5.92 -7.97 9.81
N PHE A 200 -4.88 -7.19 10.10
CA PHE A 200 -3.91 -6.77 9.10
C PHE A 200 -3.28 -7.97 8.40
N LEU A 201 -2.80 -8.96 9.16
CA LEU A 201 -2.17 -10.15 8.60
C LEU A 201 -3.17 -10.99 7.79
N ARG A 202 -4.42 -11.11 8.26
CA ARG A 202 -5.49 -11.79 7.54
C ARG A 202 -5.78 -11.14 6.18
N ILE A 203 -5.88 -9.81 6.13
CA ILE A 203 -6.07 -9.07 4.87
C ILE A 203 -4.85 -9.22 3.95
N VAL A 204 -3.64 -9.12 4.49
CA VAL A 204 -2.43 -9.28 3.67
C VAL A 204 -2.34 -10.69 3.08
N ASP A 205 -2.80 -11.72 3.79
CA ASP A 205 -2.82 -13.08 3.25
C ASP A 205 -3.71 -13.18 2.00
N THR A 206 -4.78 -12.38 1.92
CA THR A 206 -5.65 -12.38 0.73
C THR A 206 -4.97 -11.77 -0.50
N PHE A 207 -3.83 -11.07 -0.37
CA PHE A 207 -3.10 -10.51 -1.52
C PHE A 207 -2.55 -11.58 -2.46
N ARG A 208 -2.54 -12.85 -2.01
CA ARG A 208 -2.15 -14.01 -2.81
C ARG A 208 -3.18 -14.40 -3.86
N TYR A 209 -4.40 -13.90 -3.75
CA TYR A 209 -5.54 -14.34 -4.55
C TYR A 209 -6.03 -13.23 -5.49
N ASP A 210 -6.70 -13.62 -6.59
CA ASP A 210 -7.35 -12.66 -7.48
C ASP A 210 -8.66 -12.18 -6.83
N PRO A 211 -8.81 -10.89 -6.47
CA PRO A 211 -10.01 -10.36 -5.82
C PRO A 211 -11.19 -10.22 -6.79
N CYS A 212 -11.01 -10.59 -8.07
CA CYS A 212 -12.07 -10.67 -9.08
C CYS A 212 -12.65 -12.08 -9.23
N VAL A 213 -12.03 -13.09 -8.63
CA VAL A 213 -12.50 -14.47 -8.67
C VAL A 213 -13.07 -14.84 -7.30
N PRO A 214 -14.32 -15.32 -7.22
CA PRO A 214 -14.89 -15.80 -5.96
C PRO A 214 -13.99 -16.88 -5.35
N GLN A 215 -13.59 -16.67 -4.10
CA GLN A 215 -12.96 -17.71 -3.30
C GLN A 215 -14.10 -18.61 -2.82
N TYR A 216 -14.29 -19.78 -3.44
CA TYR A 216 -15.13 -20.80 -2.84
C TYR A 216 -14.38 -21.26 -1.58
N GLU A 217 -14.97 -21.04 -0.40
CA GLU A 217 -14.46 -21.58 0.87
C GLU A 217 -14.32 -23.10 0.69
N SER A 218 -13.06 -23.56 0.58
CA SER A 218 -12.69 -24.98 0.51
C SER A 218 -12.36 -25.50 1.88
#